data_AF-A0A432G959-F1
#
_entry.id   AF-A0A432G959-F1
#
_cell.length_a   1.000
_cell.length_b   1.000
_cell.length_c   1.000
_cell.angle_alpha   90.00
_cell.angle_beta   90.00
_cell.angle_gamma   90.00
#
_symmetry.space_group_name_H-M   'P 1'
#
loop_
_entity.id
_entity.type
_entity.pdbx_description
1 polymer ?
#
loop_
_entity_poly.entity_id
_entity_poly.type
_entity_poly.pdbx_seq_one_letter_code
_entity_poly.pdbx_strand_id
1 'polypeptide(L)'
;RGQILTGDPGADTVEGIKIRYTGELAPAGGNAGTVTFSQNSLTFQVGGEANQFSEFSLSSIKVNDLGKGEANASGFDSLAQVKVMNSEQAQDAIRVIDKAIGEVNGKRGAMGAFQKNNLESNLNYLRIAHENSVSSESVIRDADMAEEMATFTRNQIMMEASTSMLAQANQNSMTVLKLIG
;
A
#
# COMPACT_ATOMS: atom_id res chain seq x y z
N ARG A 1 29.86 7.44 -33.26
CA ARG A 1 30.51 7.90 -32.01
C ARG A 1 29.47 8.79 -31.31
N GLY A 2 29.10 8.53 -30.06
CA GLY A 2 28.04 9.30 -29.37
C GLY A 2 28.48 9.64 -27.96
N GLN A 3 28.08 10.81 -27.46
CA GLN A 3 28.36 11.23 -26.10
C GLN A 3 27.28 10.67 -25.16
N ILE A 4 27.69 10.23 -23.97
CA ILE A 4 26.78 9.79 -22.90
C ILE A 4 26.68 10.95 -21.93
N LEU A 5 25.46 11.45 -21.73
CA LEU A 5 25.19 12.42 -20.67
C LEU A 5 24.94 11.62 -19.38
N THR A 6 25.79 11.82 -18.38
CA THR A 6 25.61 11.30 -17.01
C THR A 6 25.27 12.46 -16.09
N GLY A 7 24.35 12.24 -15.14
CA GLY A 7 23.97 13.28 -14.18
C GLY A 7 25.15 13.73 -13.31
N ASP A 8 25.09 14.97 -12.85
CA ASP A 8 26.07 15.54 -11.92
C ASP A 8 26.02 14.82 -10.55
N PRO A 9 27.13 14.81 -9.78
CA PRO A 9 27.16 14.24 -8.44
C PRO A 9 26.13 14.93 -7.52
N GLY A 10 25.16 14.17 -7.00
CA GLY A 10 24.12 14.68 -6.08
C GLY A 10 22.70 14.75 -6.65
N ALA A 11 22.45 14.22 -7.85
CA ALA A 11 21.10 14.08 -8.39
C ALA A 11 20.46 12.73 -7.94
N ASP A 12 19.60 12.77 -6.93
CA ASP A 12 18.88 11.59 -6.40
C ASP A 12 17.92 10.91 -7.43
N THR A 13 17.67 11.54 -8.59
CA THR A 13 16.60 11.13 -9.54
C THR A 13 17.10 10.42 -10.81
N VAL A 14 18.40 10.16 -10.96
CA VAL A 14 19.00 9.70 -12.25
C VAL A 14 19.77 8.38 -12.17
N GLU A 15 19.67 7.63 -11.08
CA GLU A 15 20.32 6.32 -10.96
C GLU A 15 19.82 5.38 -12.08
N GLY A 16 20.74 4.86 -12.91
CA GLY A 16 20.44 3.88 -13.96
C GLY A 16 20.08 4.44 -15.35
N ILE A 17 19.95 5.75 -15.53
CA ILE A 17 19.53 6.34 -16.82
C ILE A 17 20.74 6.62 -17.73
N LYS A 18 20.71 6.07 -18.96
CA LYS A 18 21.73 6.33 -19.99
C LYS A 18 21.08 6.97 -21.22
N ILE A 19 21.35 8.26 -21.46
CA ILE A 19 20.89 8.96 -22.66
C ILE A 19 22.02 8.91 -23.70
N ARG A 20 21.73 8.35 -24.88
CA ARG A 20 22.65 8.32 -26.01
C ARG A 20 22.23 9.37 -27.03
N TYR A 21 23.03 10.43 -27.17
CA TYR A 21 22.89 11.37 -28.28
C TYR A 21 23.58 10.81 -29.53
N THR A 22 22.86 10.74 -30.65
CA THR A 22 23.34 10.19 -31.93
C THR A 22 23.85 11.25 -32.91
N GLY A 23 23.86 12.53 -32.54
CA GLY A 23 24.44 13.59 -33.38
C GLY A 23 25.97 13.69 -33.25
N GLU A 24 26.65 13.93 -34.37
CA GLU A 24 28.12 13.98 -34.45
C GLU A 24 28.70 15.40 -34.25
N LEU A 25 27.84 16.43 -34.32
CA LEU A 25 28.18 17.85 -34.12
C LEU A 25 27.21 18.47 -33.12
N ALA A 26 27.71 19.33 -32.22
CA ALA A 26 26.85 20.11 -31.34
C ALA A 26 26.03 21.13 -32.17
N PRO A 27 24.72 21.29 -31.94
CA PRO A 27 23.91 22.27 -32.65
C PRO A 27 24.41 23.70 -32.37
N ALA A 28 24.55 24.50 -33.42
CA ALA A 28 24.90 25.92 -33.31
C ALA A 28 23.78 26.64 -32.54
N GLY A 29 24.05 27.03 -31.28
CA GLY A 29 23.05 27.63 -30.38
C GLY A 29 22.89 26.95 -29.02
N GLY A 30 23.64 25.87 -28.74
CA GLY A 30 23.97 25.51 -27.35
C GLY A 30 22.93 24.71 -26.54
N ASN A 31 21.98 24.02 -27.18
CA ASN A 31 21.22 22.98 -26.49
C ASN A 31 20.75 21.88 -27.46
N ALA A 32 21.13 20.62 -27.21
CA ALA A 32 20.70 19.46 -28.00
C ALA A 32 19.31 18.93 -27.58
N GLY A 33 18.74 19.47 -26.50
CA GLY A 33 17.46 19.10 -25.91
C GLY A 33 17.59 18.98 -24.39
N THR A 34 16.53 19.36 -23.67
CA THR A 34 16.41 19.11 -22.23
C THR A 34 15.62 17.83 -22.02
N VAL A 35 16.15 16.88 -21.23
CA VAL A 35 15.41 15.70 -20.78
C VAL A 35 15.10 15.89 -19.31
N THR A 36 13.83 16.13 -19.00
CA THR A 36 13.35 16.27 -17.63
C THR A 36 12.70 14.97 -17.19
N PHE A 37 13.26 14.33 -16.16
CA PHE A 37 12.63 13.20 -15.48
C PHE A 37 11.83 13.74 -14.29
N SER A 38 10.51 13.56 -14.31
CA SER A 38 9.64 13.90 -13.20
C SER A 38 8.91 12.64 -12.76
N GLN A 39 9.36 12.03 -11.66
CA GLN A 39 8.66 10.90 -11.06
C GLN A 39 7.51 11.43 -10.20
N ASN A 40 6.35 11.64 -10.83
CA ASN A 40 5.11 12.01 -10.14
C ASN A 40 4.34 10.76 -9.66
N SER A 41 5.08 9.78 -9.12
CA SER A 41 4.49 8.57 -8.55
C SER A 41 3.80 8.91 -7.24
N LEU A 42 2.59 8.42 -7.06
CA LEU A 42 1.93 8.40 -5.78
C LEU A 42 2.51 7.23 -4.99
N THR A 43 2.93 7.50 -3.75
CA THR A 43 3.46 6.49 -2.84
C THR A 43 2.38 6.08 -1.85
N PHE A 44 2.13 4.78 -1.74
CA PHE A 44 1.15 4.21 -0.83
C PHE A 44 1.86 3.34 0.20
N GLN A 45 1.59 3.59 1.50
CA GLN A 45 1.96 2.66 2.56
C GLN A 45 1.02 1.46 2.46
N VAL A 46 1.56 0.27 2.17
CA VAL A 46 0.75 -0.95 1.94
C VAL A 46 0.91 -1.99 3.04
N GLY A 47 1.82 -1.78 3.99
CA GLY A 47 2.06 -2.72 5.08
C GLY A 47 2.13 -2.05 6.46
N GLY A 48 2.23 -2.87 7.51
CA GLY A 48 2.27 -2.43 8.91
C GLY A 48 3.63 -1.92 9.38
N GLU A 49 4.70 -2.24 8.64
CA GLU A 49 6.08 -1.91 9.01
C GLU A 49 6.64 -0.72 8.23
N ALA A 50 7.71 -0.13 8.77
CA ALA A 50 8.43 0.93 8.07
C ALA A 50 8.96 0.44 6.70
N ASN A 51 8.94 1.33 5.71
CA ASN A 51 9.47 1.09 4.35
C ASN A 51 8.68 0.08 3.51
N GLN A 52 7.44 -0.23 3.85
CA GLN A 52 6.54 -1.06 3.04
C GLN A 52 5.67 -0.20 2.13
N PHE A 53 6.29 0.33 1.08
CA PHE A 53 5.63 1.20 0.11
C PHE A 53 5.37 0.53 -1.24
N SER A 54 4.31 0.96 -1.89
CA SER A 54 4.01 0.64 -3.28
C SER A 54 3.80 1.95 -4.06
N GLU A 55 4.46 2.10 -5.19
CA GLU A 55 4.41 3.30 -6.00
C GLU A 55 3.59 3.09 -7.27
N PHE A 56 2.77 4.08 -7.61
CA PHE A 56 2.05 4.10 -8.88
C PHE A 56 2.12 5.48 -9.52
N SER A 57 2.58 5.54 -10.76
CA SER A 57 2.54 6.76 -11.57
C SER A 57 1.46 6.67 -12.62
N LEU A 58 0.75 7.79 -12.81
CA LEU A 58 -0.22 7.95 -13.89
C LEU A 58 0.33 8.97 -14.89
N SER A 59 0.38 8.58 -16.15
CA SER A 59 0.68 9.52 -17.23
C SER A 59 -0.45 10.54 -17.38
N SER A 60 -0.14 11.72 -17.93
CA SER A 60 -1.14 12.77 -18.17
C SER A 60 -2.34 12.25 -18.96
N ILE A 61 -3.55 12.61 -18.50
CA ILE A 61 -4.83 12.37 -19.19
C ILE A 61 -5.44 13.68 -19.71
N LYS A 62 -4.63 14.74 -19.80
CA LYS A 62 -5.08 16.00 -20.40
C LYS A 62 -5.40 15.78 -21.87
N VAL A 63 -6.42 16.47 -22.36
CA VAL A 63 -6.88 16.35 -23.76
C VAL A 63 -5.75 16.64 -24.77
N ASN A 64 -4.84 17.57 -24.43
CA ASN A 64 -3.66 17.89 -25.24
C ASN A 64 -2.63 16.76 -25.31
N ASP A 65 -2.66 15.81 -24.37
CA ASP A 65 -1.70 14.71 -24.25
C ASP A 65 -2.24 13.37 -24.76
N LEU A 66 -3.53 13.31 -25.09
CA LEU A 66 -4.22 12.11 -25.57
C LEU A 66 -4.33 12.10 -27.10
N GLY A 67 -4.27 10.91 -27.68
CA GLY A 67 -4.47 10.70 -29.12
C GLY A 67 -3.31 11.20 -29.98
N LYS A 68 -2.11 11.37 -29.39
CA LYS A 68 -0.94 11.92 -30.08
C LYS A 68 -0.37 10.97 -31.13
N GLY A 69 0.14 11.53 -32.22
CA GLY A 69 0.89 10.77 -33.23
C GLY A 69 0.04 9.80 -34.05
N GLU A 70 -1.28 10.01 -34.12
CA GLU A 70 -2.11 9.32 -35.11
C GLU A 70 -1.92 9.93 -36.49
N ALA A 71 -1.70 9.07 -37.48
CA ALA A 71 -1.62 9.50 -38.87
C ALA A 71 -3.01 9.94 -39.36
N ASN A 72 -3.12 11.22 -39.71
CA ASN A 72 -4.35 11.80 -40.22
C ASN A 72 -4.02 12.88 -41.27
N ALA A 73 -4.94 13.11 -42.20
CA ALA A 73 -4.75 14.09 -43.28
C ALA A 73 -5.06 15.52 -42.81
N SER A 74 -5.88 15.65 -41.77
CA SER A 74 -6.36 16.92 -41.21
C SER A 74 -5.34 17.65 -40.32
N GLY A 75 -4.21 17.03 -40.00
CA GLY A 75 -3.14 17.61 -39.16
C GLY A 75 -3.48 17.72 -37.67
N PHE A 76 -4.32 16.83 -37.14
CA PHE A 76 -4.63 16.78 -35.71
C PHE A 76 -3.48 16.12 -34.93
N ASP A 77 -2.83 16.88 -34.04
CA ASP A 77 -1.76 16.33 -33.20
C ASP A 77 -2.29 15.70 -31.91
N SER A 78 -3.48 16.08 -31.45
CA SER A 78 -4.07 15.59 -30.20
C SER A 78 -5.59 15.70 -30.22
N LEU A 79 -6.23 15.05 -29.25
CA LEU A 79 -7.68 15.10 -29.05
C LEU A 79 -8.22 16.56 -28.94
N ALA A 80 -7.41 17.50 -28.47
CA ALA A 80 -7.83 18.89 -28.27
C ALA A 80 -7.99 19.68 -29.58
N GLN A 81 -7.35 19.22 -30.66
CA GLN A 81 -7.35 19.90 -31.95
C GLN A 81 -8.40 19.34 -32.92
N VAL A 82 -9.12 18.30 -32.52
CA VAL A 82 -10.08 17.60 -33.35
C VAL A 82 -11.21 18.55 -33.77
N LYS A 83 -11.52 18.55 -35.06
CA LYS A 83 -12.63 19.30 -35.67
C LYS A 83 -13.45 18.37 -36.54
N VAL A 84 -14.73 18.71 -36.74
CA VAL A 84 -15.69 17.90 -37.49
C VAL A 84 -16.41 18.78 -38.53
N MET A 85 -15.66 19.62 -39.25
CA MET A 85 -16.26 20.59 -40.18
C MET A 85 -16.44 20.05 -41.60
N ASN A 86 -15.76 18.96 -41.94
CA ASN A 86 -15.90 18.27 -43.22
C ASN A 86 -15.81 16.74 -43.04
N SER A 87 -16.09 15.98 -44.10
CA SER A 87 -16.15 14.52 -44.02
C SER A 87 -14.78 13.87 -43.74
N GLU A 88 -13.69 14.45 -44.21
CA GLU A 88 -12.33 13.94 -43.97
C GLU A 88 -11.92 14.17 -42.51
N GLN A 89 -12.12 15.39 -42.02
CA GLN A 89 -11.93 15.76 -40.62
C GLN A 89 -12.77 14.90 -39.67
N ALA A 90 -14.00 14.55 -40.05
CA ALA A 90 -14.83 13.65 -39.25
C ALA A 90 -14.24 12.23 -39.16
N GLN A 91 -13.67 11.69 -40.23
CA GLN A 91 -13.02 10.38 -40.21
C GLN A 91 -11.72 10.41 -39.40
N ASP A 92 -10.92 11.45 -39.57
CA ASP A 92 -9.68 11.65 -38.83
C ASP A 92 -9.93 11.88 -37.33
N ALA A 93 -11.00 12.61 -36.99
CA ALA A 93 -11.47 12.82 -35.62
C ALA A 93 -11.75 11.49 -34.92
N ILE A 94 -12.46 10.57 -35.59
CA ILE A 94 -12.79 9.25 -35.04
C ILE A 94 -11.51 8.49 -34.70
N ARG A 95 -10.50 8.47 -35.59
CA ARG A 95 -9.23 7.78 -35.32
C ARG A 95 -8.50 8.33 -34.09
N VAL A 96 -8.41 9.66 -33.98
CA VAL A 96 -7.76 10.32 -32.83
C VAL A 96 -8.53 10.02 -31.53
N ILE A 97 -9.85 10.05 -31.57
CA ILE A 97 -10.72 9.72 -30.44
C ILE A 97 -10.55 8.26 -30.02
N ASP A 98 -10.57 7.31 -30.97
CA ASP A 98 -10.43 5.88 -30.69
C ASP A 98 -9.08 5.58 -30.02
N LYS A 99 -8.00 6.21 -30.48
CA LYS A 99 -6.72 6.13 -29.78
C LYS A 99 -6.79 6.70 -28.38
N ALA A 100 -7.33 7.90 -28.22
CA ALA A 100 -7.43 8.53 -26.91
C ALA A 100 -8.23 7.66 -25.93
N ILE A 101 -9.31 7.02 -26.39
CA ILE A 101 -10.08 6.04 -25.62
C ILE A 101 -9.21 4.83 -25.26
N GLY A 102 -8.46 4.28 -26.22
CA GLY A 102 -7.52 3.18 -25.99
C GLY A 102 -6.46 3.51 -24.93
N GLU A 103 -5.88 4.70 -25.00
CA GLU A 103 -4.91 5.21 -24.03
C GLU A 103 -5.54 5.30 -22.64
N VAL A 104 -6.71 5.94 -22.50
CA VAL A 104 -7.44 6.06 -21.23
C VAL A 104 -7.79 4.69 -20.65
N ASN A 105 -8.26 3.77 -21.49
CA ASN A 105 -8.59 2.40 -21.07
C ASN A 105 -7.34 1.64 -20.60
N GLY A 106 -6.21 1.78 -21.30
CA GLY A 106 -4.93 1.22 -20.87
C GLY A 106 -4.50 1.76 -19.52
N LYS A 107 -4.63 3.07 -19.28
CA LYS A 107 -4.33 3.68 -17.98
C LYS A 107 -5.26 3.19 -16.87
N ARG A 108 -6.57 3.06 -17.14
CA ARG A 108 -7.54 2.47 -16.21
C ARG A 108 -7.20 1.02 -15.89
N GLY A 109 -6.80 0.24 -16.89
CA GLY A 109 -6.36 -1.14 -16.71
C GLY A 109 -5.14 -1.25 -15.81
N ALA A 110 -4.12 -0.40 -16.03
CA ALA A 110 -2.94 -0.33 -15.17
C ALA A 110 -3.28 0.06 -13.73
N MET A 111 -4.15 1.06 -13.53
CA MET A 111 -4.61 1.47 -12.21
C MET A 111 -5.39 0.34 -11.51
N GLY A 112 -6.30 -0.33 -12.22
CA GLY A 112 -7.06 -1.45 -11.68
C GLY A 112 -6.17 -2.65 -11.33
N ALA A 113 -5.16 -2.94 -12.15
CA ALA A 113 -4.17 -3.96 -11.86
C ALA A 113 -3.35 -3.61 -10.62
N PHE A 114 -2.92 -2.36 -10.46
CA PHE A 114 -2.22 -1.90 -9.27
C PHE A 114 -3.09 -2.05 -8.02
N GLN A 115 -4.34 -1.58 -8.06
CA GLN A 115 -5.28 -1.68 -6.96
C GLN A 115 -5.51 -3.14 -6.55
N LYS A 116 -5.85 -4.01 -7.50
CA LYS A 116 -6.15 -5.42 -7.22
C LYS A 116 -4.93 -6.19 -6.72
N ASN A 117 -3.78 -6.03 -7.39
CA ASN A 117 -2.61 -6.86 -7.10
C ASN A 117 -1.82 -6.37 -5.89
N ASN A 118 -1.78 -5.05 -5.65
CA ASN A 118 -1.03 -4.50 -4.52
C ASN A 118 -1.95 -4.16 -3.36
N LEU A 119 -2.92 -3.26 -3.55
CA LEU A 119 -3.71 -2.73 -2.42
C LEU A 119 -4.64 -3.80 -1.83
N GLU A 120 -5.42 -4.48 -2.67
CA GLU A 120 -6.38 -5.50 -2.19
C GLU A 120 -5.67 -6.75 -1.66
N SER A 121 -4.58 -7.18 -2.31
CA SER A 121 -3.79 -8.32 -1.83
C SER A 121 -3.14 -8.03 -0.47
N ASN A 122 -2.51 -6.87 -0.31
CA ASN A 122 -1.93 -6.47 0.97
C ASN A 122 -3.00 -6.25 2.04
N LEU A 123 -4.15 -5.67 1.69
CA LEU A 123 -5.27 -5.53 2.62
C LEU A 123 -5.72 -6.91 3.16
N ASN A 124 -5.84 -7.91 2.29
CA ASN A 124 -6.18 -9.26 2.72
C ASN A 124 -5.10 -9.86 3.63
N TYR A 125 -3.82 -9.66 3.29
CA TYR A 125 -2.71 -10.09 4.14
C TYR A 125 -2.76 -9.44 5.53
N LEU A 126 -2.94 -8.12 5.59
CA LEU A 126 -3.06 -7.37 6.85
C LEU A 126 -4.26 -7.83 7.68
N ARG A 127 -5.38 -8.17 7.04
CA ARG A 127 -6.56 -8.71 7.74
C ARG A 127 -6.26 -10.04 8.40
N ILE A 128 -5.57 -10.95 7.70
CA ILE A 128 -5.16 -12.25 8.24
C ILE A 128 -4.15 -12.06 9.38
N ALA A 129 -3.16 -11.17 9.20
CA ALA A 129 -2.19 -10.87 10.24
C ALA A 129 -2.84 -10.30 11.50
N HIS A 130 -3.84 -9.41 11.33
CA HIS A 130 -4.64 -8.88 12.43
C HIS A 130 -5.45 -9.96 13.14
N GLU A 131 -6.13 -10.84 12.40
CA GLU A 131 -6.88 -11.97 12.98
C GLU A 131 -5.98 -12.90 13.80
N ASN A 132 -4.79 -13.24 13.28
CA ASN A 132 -3.81 -14.05 14.00
C ASN A 132 -3.29 -13.35 15.27
N SER A 133 -3.11 -12.03 15.23
CA SER A 133 -2.65 -11.25 16.38
C SER A 133 -3.72 -11.19 17.47
N VAL A 134 -4.98 -10.94 17.10
CA VAL A 134 -6.11 -10.95 18.03
C VAL A 134 -6.34 -12.35 18.62
N SER A 135 -6.19 -13.41 17.83
CA SER A 135 -6.27 -14.78 18.34
C SER A 135 -5.16 -15.07 19.35
N SER A 136 -3.93 -14.65 19.05
CA SER A 136 -2.79 -14.81 19.97
C SER A 136 -2.99 -14.03 21.26
N GLU A 137 -3.49 -12.79 21.16
CA GLU A 137 -3.84 -11.95 22.32
C GLU A 137 -4.94 -12.60 23.17
N SER A 138 -5.99 -13.16 22.54
CA SER A 138 -7.05 -13.86 23.25
C SER A 138 -6.52 -15.07 24.02
N VAL A 139 -5.63 -15.87 23.41
CA VAL A 139 -5.02 -17.03 24.06
C VAL A 139 -4.18 -16.61 25.26
N ILE A 140 -3.39 -15.54 25.12
CA ILE A 140 -2.57 -15.01 26.23
C ILE A 140 -3.49 -14.52 27.35
N ARG A 141 -4.48 -13.68 27.03
CA ARG A 141 -5.41 -13.13 28.04
C ARG A 141 -6.20 -14.22 28.75
N ASP A 142 -6.67 -15.22 28.03
CA ASP A 142 -7.45 -16.31 28.61
C ASP A 142 -6.56 -17.23 29.48
N ALA A 143 -5.29 -17.44 29.11
CA ALA A 143 -4.32 -18.14 29.94
C ALA A 143 -4.02 -17.38 31.25
N ASP A 144 -3.77 -16.08 31.15
CA ASP A 144 -3.53 -15.21 32.31
C ASP A 144 -4.76 -15.19 33.24
N MET A 145 -5.96 -15.08 32.66
CA MET A 145 -7.21 -15.16 33.44
C MET A 145 -7.39 -16.53 34.09
N ALA A 146 -7.04 -17.62 33.41
CA ALA A 146 -7.13 -18.96 33.99
C ALA A 146 -6.17 -19.13 35.18
N GLU A 147 -4.96 -18.58 35.10
CA GLU A 147 -3.98 -18.59 36.19
C GLU A 147 -4.47 -17.78 37.40
N GLU A 148 -4.98 -16.57 37.17
CA GLU A 148 -5.56 -15.73 38.23
C GLU A 148 -6.79 -16.38 38.86
N MET A 149 -7.68 -16.97 38.07
CA MET A 149 -8.87 -17.67 38.58
C MET A 149 -8.52 -18.93 39.37
N ALA A 150 -7.48 -19.66 38.96
CA ALA A 150 -6.99 -20.81 39.72
C ALA A 150 -6.39 -20.37 41.07
N THR A 151 -5.64 -19.27 41.08
CA THR A 151 -5.07 -18.68 42.31
C THR A 151 -6.16 -18.13 43.23
N PHE A 152 -7.13 -17.40 42.68
CA PHE A 152 -8.29 -16.90 43.41
C PHE A 152 -9.10 -18.04 44.04
N THR A 153 -9.42 -19.09 43.27
CA THR A 153 -10.15 -20.26 43.75
C THR A 153 -9.37 -20.99 44.85
N ARG A 154 -8.05 -21.17 44.68
CA ARG A 154 -7.18 -21.76 45.70
C ARG A 154 -7.22 -20.95 47.00
N ASN A 155 -7.11 -19.63 46.90
CA ASN A 155 -7.16 -18.74 48.05
C ASN A 155 -8.53 -18.80 48.74
N GLN A 156 -9.62 -18.87 47.98
CA GLN A 156 -10.96 -19.00 48.53
C GLN A 156 -11.17 -20.34 49.26
N ILE A 157 -10.71 -21.46 48.67
CA ILE A 157 -10.72 -22.77 49.32
C ILE A 157 -9.86 -22.74 50.60
N MET A 158 -8.69 -22.11 50.57
CA MET A 158 -7.83 -21.95 51.75
C MET A 158 -8.50 -21.13 52.85
N MET A 159 -9.23 -20.06 52.50
CA MET A 159 -10.00 -19.26 53.46
C MET A 159 -11.14 -20.07 54.08
N GLU A 160 -11.91 -20.80 53.27
CA GLU A 160 -13.02 -21.66 53.74
C GLU A 160 -12.52 -22.87 54.57
N ALA A 161 -11.38 -23.45 54.20
CA ALA A 161 -10.71 -24.48 54.99
C ALA A 161 -10.18 -23.92 56.32
N SER A 162 -9.62 -22.70 56.32
CA SER A 162 -9.14 -22.05 57.54
C SER A 162 -10.27 -21.74 58.52
N THR A 163 -11.41 -21.23 58.02
CA THR A 163 -12.59 -20.98 58.87
C THR A 163 -13.19 -22.29 59.40
N SER A 164 -13.27 -23.34 58.58
CA SER A 164 -13.77 -24.66 58.99
C SER A 164 -12.82 -25.34 59.98
N MET A 165 -11.50 -25.26 59.77
CA MET A 165 -10.50 -25.80 60.70
C MET A 165 -10.52 -25.04 62.04
N LEU A 166 -10.68 -23.72 62.03
CA LEU A 166 -10.88 -22.94 63.26
C LEU A 166 -12.15 -23.37 64.00
N ALA A 167 -13.26 -23.59 63.29
CA ALA A 167 -14.50 -24.08 63.89
C ALA A 167 -14.32 -25.47 64.51
N GLN A 168 -13.61 -26.37 63.83
CA GLN A 168 -13.36 -27.73 64.31
C GLN A 168 -12.35 -27.79 65.47
N ALA A 169 -11.31 -26.95 65.46
CA ALA A 169 -10.38 -26.80 66.58
C ALA A 169 -11.09 -26.25 67.84
N ASN A 170 -11.99 -25.28 67.68
CA ASN A 170 -12.79 -24.77 68.79
C ASN A 170 -13.75 -25.82 69.37
N GLN A 171 -14.38 -26.64 68.53
CA GLN A 171 -15.23 -27.74 69.01
C GLN A 171 -14.43 -28.80 69.78
N ASN A 172 -13.29 -29.25 69.25
CA ASN A 172 -12.43 -30.21 69.94
C ASN A 172 -11.91 -29.68 71.29
N SER A 173 -11.59 -28.38 71.36
CA SER A 173 -11.16 -27.73 72.61
C SER A 173 -12.24 -27.76 73.69
N MET A 174 -13.51 -27.56 73.31
CA MET A 174 -14.64 -27.66 74.25
C MET A 174 -14.87 -29.09 74.74
N THR A 175 -14.65 -30.11 73.90
CA THR A 175 -14.77 -31.51 74.31
C THR A 175 -13.70 -31.89 75.34
N VAL A 176 -12.48 -31.39 75.19
CA VAL A 176 -11.40 -31.60 76.17
C VAL A 176 -11.70 -30.90 77.50
N LEU A 177 -12.24 -29.68 77.47
CA LEU A 177 -12.67 -28.98 78.69
C LEU A 177 -13.72 -29.78 79.48
N LYS A 178 -14.60 -30.50 78.77
CA LYS A 178 -15.63 -31.37 79.34
C LYS A 178 -15.11 -32.68 79.94
N LEU A 179 -13.86 -33.05 79.64
CA LEU A 179 -13.17 -34.21 80.23
C LEU A 179 -12.30 -33.85 81.44
N ILE A 180 -12.02 -32.56 81.67
CA ILE A 180 -11.14 -32.09 82.77
C ILE A 180 -11.93 -31.33 83.85
N GLY A 181 -13.15 -30.86 83.56
CA GLY A 181 -14.11 -30.33 84.55
C GLY A 181 -15.13 -31.38 84.97
#